data_AF-A0A952FDC4-F1
#
_entry.id   AF-A0A952FDC4-F1
#
_cell.length_a   1.000
_cell.length_b   1.000
_cell.length_c   1.000
_cell.angle_alpha   90.00
_cell.angle_beta   90.00
_cell.angle_gamma   90.00
#
_symmetry.space_group_name_H-M   'P 1'
#
loop_
_entity.id
_entity.type
_entity.pdbx_description
1 polymer ?
#
loop_
_entity_poly.entity_id
_entity_poly.type
_entity_poly.pdbx_seq_one_letter_code
_entity_poly.pdbx_strand_id
1 'polypeptide(L)' 'MLDDATKAQLKSYLERATAPIEIVASLDGSEASGEVLSLLKDVAESSPLVKLT' A
#
# COMPACT_ATOMS: atom_id res chain seq x y z
N MET A 1 9.42 -3.42 2.63
CA MET A 1 8.44 -3.38 3.73
C MET A 1 8.56 -2.03 4.41
N LEU A 2 7.43 -1.40 4.74
CA LEU A 2 7.44 -0.12 5.45
C LEU A 2 7.78 -0.35 6.93
N ASP A 3 8.62 0.49 7.51
CA ASP A 3 8.83 0.52 8.96
C ASP A 3 7.60 1.09 9.68
N ASP A 4 7.51 0.84 10.98
CA ASP A 4 6.34 1.21 11.78
C ASP A 4 6.08 2.72 11.82
N ALA A 5 7.13 3.55 11.79
CA ALA A 5 6.99 5.00 11.81
C ALA A 5 6.40 5.49 10.47
N THR A 6 6.90 4.98 9.34
CA THR A 6 6.38 5.34 8.02
C THR A 6 4.95 4.83 7.82
N LYS A 7 4.60 3.62 8.31
CA LYS A 7 3.20 3.15 8.29
C LYS A 7 2.28 4.05 9.09
N ALA A 8 2.69 4.50 10.28
CA ALA A 8 1.89 5.39 11.11
C ALA A 8 1.64 6.74 10.43
N GLN A 9 2.66 7.32 9.78
CA GLN A 9 2.52 8.54 9.01
C GLN A 9 1.58 8.35 7.81
N LEU A 10 1.74 7.25 7.07
CA LEU A 10 0.89 6.92 5.92
C LEU A 10 -0.58 6.77 6.34
N LYS A 11 -0.86 6.07 7.44
CA LYS A 11 -2.20 5.97 8.04
C LYS A 11 -2.82 7.35 8.28
N SER A 12 -2.08 8.23 8.96
CA SER A 12 -2.55 9.60 9.24
C SER A 12 -2.86 10.41 7.97
N TYR A 13 -2.10 10.23 6.90
CA TYR A 13 -2.42 10.85 5.61
C TYR A 13 -3.66 10.23 4.95
N LEU A 14 -3.77 8.90 4.96
CA LEU A 14 -4.89 8.18 4.33
C LEU A 14 -6.21 8.33 5.09
N GLU A 15 -6.20 8.65 6.38
CA GLU A 15 -7.39 9.05 7.14
C GLU A 15 -8.06 10.31 6.57
N ARG A 16 -7.31 11.14 5.86
CA ARG A 16 -7.83 12.34 5.18
C ARG A 16 -8.41 12.02 3.81
N ALA A 17 -8.23 10.80 3.30
CA ALA A 17 -8.83 10.38 2.03
C ALA A 17 -10.34 10.25 2.19
N THR A 18 -11.09 10.83 1.25
CA THR A 18 -12.57 10.82 1.26
C THR A 18 -13.16 9.95 0.16
N ALA A 19 -12.31 9.38 -0.70
CA ALA A 19 -12.70 8.55 -1.82
C ALA A 19 -11.91 7.22 -1.78
N PRO A 20 -12.47 6.14 -2.36
CA PRO A 20 -11.76 4.88 -2.50
C PRO A 20 -10.54 5.05 -3.41
N ILE A 21 -9.43 4.43 -3.04
CA ILE A 21 -8.16 4.43 -3.77
C ILE A 21 -7.91 3.00 -4.24
N GLU A 22 -7.72 2.82 -5.54
CA GLU A 22 -7.36 1.52 -6.12
C GLU A 22 -5.92 1.56 -6.62
N ILE A 23 -5.12 0.61 -6.17
CA ILE A 23 -3.75 0.39 -6.62
C ILE A 23 -3.77 -0.83 -7.54
N VAL A 24 -3.49 -0.63 -8.82
CA VAL A 24 -3.41 -1.72 -9.81
C VAL A 24 -1.94 -2.07 -10.02
N ALA A 25 -1.53 -3.25 -9.57
CA ALA A 25 -0.15 -3.71 -9.70
C ALA A 25 0.00 -4.61 -10.94
N SER A 26 0.86 -4.21 -11.88
CA SER A 26 1.28 -5.08 -12.98
C SER A 26 2.69 -5.56 -12.72
N LEU A 27 2.82 -6.83 -12.35
CA LEU A 27 4.07 -7.44 -11.90
C LEU A 27 4.52 -8.51 -12.90
N ASP A 28 5.82 -8.55 -13.16
CA ASP A 28 6.46 -9.45 -14.12
C ASP A 28 6.89 -10.80 -13.53
N GLY A 29 6.61 -11.05 -12.25
CA GLY A 29 6.95 -12.28 -11.55
C GLY A 29 8.41 -12.40 -11.11
N SER A 30 9.22 -11.34 -11.31
CA SER A 30 10.58 -11.27 -10.77
C SER A 30 10.60 -11.20 -9.23
N GLU A 31 11.76 -11.47 -8.64
CA GLU A 31 11.97 -11.31 -7.19
C GLU A 31 11.70 -9.86 -6.75
N ALA A 32 12.15 -8.88 -7.53
CA ALA A 32 11.88 -7.46 -7.31
C ALA A 32 10.37 -7.14 -7.34
N SER A 33 9.62 -7.77 -8.25
CA SER A 33 8.15 -7.68 -8.27
C SER A 33 7.52 -8.21 -6.98
N GLY A 34 8.10 -9.24 -6.36
CA GLY A 34 7.67 -9.75 -5.06
C GLY A 34 7.87 -8.75 -3.91
N GLU A 35 9.00 -8.05 -3.90
CA GLU A 35 9.27 -7.00 -2.91
C GLU A 35 8.32 -5.80 -3.07
N VAL A 36 8.06 -5.38 -4.31
CA VAL A 36 7.09 -4.32 -4.61
C VAL A 36 5.69 -4.75 -4.16
N LEU A 37 5.28 -5.99 -4.44
CA LEU A 37 4.00 -6.51 -3.98
C LEU A 37 3.88 -6.46 -2.45
N SER A 38 4.93 -6.84 -1.73
CA SER A 38 4.94 -6.76 -0.26
C SER A 38 4.80 -5.33 0.22
N LEU A 39 5.45 -4.37 -0.45
CA LEU A 39 5.33 -2.95 -0.12
C LEU A 39 3.91 -2.43 -0.37
N LEU A 40 3.30 -2.79 -1.51
CA LEU A 40 1.94 -2.37 -1.84
C LEU A 40 0.91 -2.96 -0.88
N LYS A 41 1.15 -4.17 -0.36
CA LYS A 41 0.31 -4.76 0.70
C LYS A 41 0.39 -3.96 2.00
N ASP A 42 1.59 -3.58 2.45
CA ASP A 42 1.76 -2.72 3.62
C ASP A 42 0.99 -1.38 3.48
N VAL A 43 0.96 -0.82 2.26
CA VAL A 43 0.20 0.40 1.94
C VAL A 43 -1.32 0.15 1.99
N ALA A 44 -1.79 -0.95 1.42
CA ALA A 44 -3.21 -1.31 1.43
C ALA A 44 -3.74 -1.59 2.85
N GLU A 45 -2.94 -2.20 3.71
CA GLU A 45 -3.27 -2.42 5.13
C GLU A 45 -3.30 -1.12 5.96
N SER A 46 -2.75 -0.02 5.41
CA SER A 46 -2.72 1.27 6.10
C SER A 46 -4.02 2.07 5.95
N SER A 47 -5.02 1.62 5.17
CA SER A 47 -6.33 2.27 5.15
C SER A 47 -7.42 1.36 4.58
N PRO A 48 -8.63 1.36 5.16
CA PRO A 48 -9.76 0.60 4.61
C PRO A 48 -10.24 1.13 3.24
N LEU A 49 -9.84 2.35 2.85
CA LEU A 49 -10.19 2.94 1.56
C LEU A 49 -9.21 2.54 0.44
N VAL A 50 -8.06 1.94 0.78
CA VAL A 50 -7.06 1.52 -0.21
C VAL A 50 -7.27 0.06 -0.54
N LYS A 51 -7.48 -0.23 -1.82
CA LYS A 51 -7.61 -1.59 -2.34
C LYS A 51 -6.49 -1.88 -3.33
N LEU A 52 -5.78 -2.98 -3.11
CA LEU A 52 -4.79 -3.50 -4.05
C LEU A 52 -5.46 -4.53 -4.97
N THR A 53 -5.31 -4.34 -6.28
CA THR A 53 -5.87 -5.17 -7.34
C THR A 53 -4.76 -5.68 -8.27
#